data_AF-A0A1Y2WRD6-F1
#
_entry.id   AF-A0A1Y2WRD6-F1
#
_cell.length_a   1.000
_cell.length_b   1.000
_cell.length_c   1.000
_cell.angle_alpha   90.00
_cell.angle_beta   90.00
_cell.angle_gamma   90.00
#
_symmetry.space_group_name_H-M   'P 1'
#
loop_
_entity.id
_entity.type
_entity.pdbx_description
1 polymer ?
#
loop_
_entity_poly.entity_id
_entity_poly.type
_entity_poly.pdbx_seq_one_letter_code
_entity_poly.pdbx_strand_id
1 'polypeptide(L)'
;MQFSAIILSLFVAFAAAQNSTLPDLVSQLPSCAASCLDSSSESAGCSSTDFTCLCSEDKRQSFITSISGCIGFSAKCSQDDIGSKFKRPY
;
A
#
# COMPACT_ATOMS: atom_id res chain seq x y z
N MET A 1 4.44 52.28 -4.40
CA MET A 1 3.74 52.11 -3.10
C MET A 1 2.27 51.85 -3.35
N GLN A 2 1.86 50.57 -3.44
CA GLN A 2 0.51 50.06 -3.16
C GLN A 2 0.63 48.51 -3.10
N PHE A 3 1.22 47.96 -2.03
CA PHE A 3 1.17 46.51 -1.79
C PHE A 3 -0.25 46.16 -1.36
N SER A 4 -1.06 45.66 -2.29
CA SER A 4 -2.32 45.02 -1.94
C SER A 4 -2.01 43.70 -1.24
N ALA A 5 -1.95 43.77 0.09
CA ALA A 5 -2.26 42.66 0.98
C ALA A 5 -3.74 42.25 0.78
N ILE A 6 -4.15 41.14 1.43
CA ILE A 6 -5.45 40.45 1.36
C ILE A 6 -5.35 39.34 0.29
N ILE A 7 -5.24 38.04 0.61
CA ILE A 7 -5.97 37.24 1.61
C ILE A 7 -5.07 36.06 2.07
N LEU A 8 -4.87 35.93 3.38
CA LEU A 8 -4.41 34.68 4.03
C LEU A 8 -5.57 33.68 3.99
N SER A 9 -5.76 32.99 2.87
CA SER A 9 -6.72 31.87 2.79
C SER A 9 -6.01 30.57 3.13
N LEU A 10 -6.35 30.11 4.33
CA LEU A 10 -6.06 28.83 4.94
C LEU A 10 -6.32 27.67 3.96
N PHE A 11 -5.28 27.06 3.41
CA PHE A 11 -5.38 25.67 2.98
C PHE A 11 -4.74 24.80 4.06
N VAL A 12 -5.62 24.37 4.95
CA VAL A 12 -5.39 23.31 5.93
C VAL A 12 -4.68 22.14 5.24
N ALA A 13 -3.60 21.69 5.85
CA ALA A 13 -2.84 20.52 5.45
C ALA A 13 -3.78 19.32 5.23
N PHE A 14 -3.91 18.85 4.00
CA PHE A 14 -4.47 17.54 3.71
C PHE A 14 -3.39 16.48 3.96
N ALA A 15 -3.05 16.26 5.22
CA ALA A 15 -2.53 14.96 5.64
C ALA A 15 -3.74 14.04 5.80
N ALA A 16 -4.35 13.63 4.69
CA ALA A 16 -5.22 12.46 4.70
C ALA A 16 -4.30 11.23 4.82
N ALA A 17 -3.80 10.99 6.03
CA ALA A 17 -3.45 9.64 6.42
C ALA A 17 -4.76 8.87 6.32
N GLN A 18 -4.93 8.12 5.23
CA GLN A 18 -5.99 7.14 5.16
C GLN A 18 -5.76 6.24 6.38
N ASN A 19 -6.64 6.34 7.37
CA ASN A 19 -6.50 5.65 8.66
C ASN A 19 -6.74 4.13 8.53
N SER A 20 -6.57 3.61 7.31
CA SER A 20 -6.53 2.22 6.94
C SER A 20 -5.36 1.60 7.70
N THR A 21 -5.68 0.83 8.73
CA THR A 21 -4.67 0.00 9.37
C THR A 21 -4.22 -1.06 8.37
N LEU A 22 -2.95 -1.49 8.42
CA LEU A 22 -2.43 -2.56 7.54
C LEU A 22 -3.37 -3.79 7.42
N PRO A 23 -3.97 -4.28 8.52
CA PRO A 23 -4.94 -5.38 8.47
C PRO A 23 -6.16 -5.10 7.61
N ASP A 24 -6.65 -3.86 7.60
CA ASP A 24 -7.80 -3.44 6.80
C ASP A 24 -7.45 -3.43 5.31
N LEU A 25 -6.23 -2.99 4.97
CA LEU A 25 -5.73 -3.00 3.60
C LEU A 25 -5.53 -4.42 3.05
N VAL A 26 -5.07 -5.35 3.92
CA VAL A 26 -4.92 -6.77 3.58
C VAL A 26 -6.27 -7.46 3.45
N SER A 27 -7.27 -7.07 4.25
CA SER A 27 -8.65 -7.57 4.11
C SER A 27 -9.33 -7.11 2.81
N GLN A 28 -8.88 -5.99 2.25
CA GLN A 28 -9.34 -5.46 0.97
C GLN A 28 -8.54 -6.00 -0.22
N LEU A 29 -7.50 -6.79 0.03
CA LEU A 29 -6.61 -7.31 -1.00
C LEU A 29 -7.35 -8.36 -1.86
N PRO A 30 -7.32 -8.24 -3.20
CA PRO A 30 -7.93 -9.24 -4.06
C PRO A 30 -7.28 -10.61 -3.87
N SER A 31 -8.05 -11.67 -4.08
CA SER A 31 -7.59 -13.06 -3.91
C SER A 31 -6.34 -13.41 -4.73
N CYS A 32 -6.14 -12.72 -5.86
CA CYS A 32 -4.89 -12.80 -6.59
C CYS A 32 -3.66 -12.42 -5.74
N ALA A 33 -3.73 -11.27 -5.06
CA ALA A 33 -2.60 -10.73 -4.33
C ALA A 33 -2.44 -11.40 -2.96
N ALA A 34 -3.47 -12.08 -2.44
CA ALA A 34 -3.37 -12.91 -1.24
C ALA A 34 -2.32 -14.01 -1.37
N SER A 35 -2.32 -14.77 -2.48
CA SER A 35 -1.29 -15.81 -2.72
C SER A 35 0.12 -15.25 -2.88
N CYS A 36 0.24 -14.04 -3.44
CA CYS A 36 1.52 -13.33 -3.47
C CYS A 36 1.98 -12.90 -2.09
N LEU A 37 1.05 -12.42 -1.25
CA LEU A 37 1.35 -12.01 0.11
C LEU A 37 1.82 -13.20 0.96
N ASP A 38 1.16 -14.36 0.84
CA ASP A 38 1.60 -15.61 1.47
C ASP A 38 3.01 -16.01 1.00
N SER A 39 3.24 -16.14 -0.31
CA SER A 39 4.54 -16.55 -0.86
C SER A 39 5.68 -15.58 -0.49
N SER A 40 5.39 -14.28 -0.49
CA SER A 40 6.36 -13.24 -0.12
C SER A 40 6.61 -13.18 1.38
N SER A 41 5.59 -13.48 2.20
CA SER A 41 5.74 -13.59 3.65
C SER A 41 6.63 -14.79 4.03
N GLU A 42 6.41 -15.95 3.40
CA GLU A 42 7.25 -17.14 3.58
C GLU A 42 8.69 -16.87 3.14
N SER A 43 8.88 -16.17 2.01
CA SER A 43 10.22 -15.76 1.54
C SER A 43 10.94 -14.82 2.50
N ALA A 44 10.20 -14.00 3.25
CA ALA A 44 10.75 -13.15 4.31
C ALA A 44 10.99 -13.91 5.62
N GLY A 45 10.42 -15.11 5.77
CA GLY A 45 10.42 -15.89 7.01
C GLY A 45 9.42 -15.38 8.05
N CYS A 46 8.37 -14.71 7.62
CA CYS A 46 7.30 -14.15 8.45
C CYS A 46 5.97 -14.85 8.15
N SER A 47 5.01 -14.81 9.08
CA SER A 47 3.62 -15.17 8.76
C SER A 47 2.96 -14.07 7.93
N SER A 48 2.02 -14.41 7.04
CA SER A 48 1.32 -13.44 6.19
C SER A 48 0.47 -12.43 6.96
N THR A 49 0.13 -12.72 8.21
CA THR A 49 -0.57 -11.79 9.12
C THR A 49 0.34 -11.11 10.13
N ASP A 50 1.64 -11.44 10.16
CA ASP A 50 2.60 -10.84 11.08
C ASP A 50 3.20 -9.57 10.49
N PHE A 51 2.40 -8.50 10.49
CA PHE A 51 2.78 -7.20 9.94
C PHE A 51 3.96 -6.56 10.69
N THR A 52 4.15 -6.90 11.96
CA THR A 52 5.33 -6.47 12.71
C THR A 52 6.60 -7.09 12.13
N CYS A 53 6.60 -8.39 11.85
CA CYS A 53 7.71 -9.07 11.18
C CYS A 53 7.90 -8.57 9.74
N LEU A 54 6.82 -8.51 8.94
CA LEU A 54 6.88 -8.11 7.54
C LEU A 54 7.37 -6.67 7.34
N CYS A 55 7.01 -5.76 8.24
CA CYS A 55 7.41 -4.36 8.19
C CYS A 55 8.66 -4.04 9.03
N SER A 56 9.28 -5.04 9.65
CA SER A 56 10.57 -4.86 10.34
C SER A 56 11.63 -4.36 9.35
N GLU A 57 12.51 -3.47 9.80
CA GLU A 57 13.52 -2.80 8.97
C GLU A 57 14.31 -3.80 8.11
N ASP A 58 14.68 -4.95 8.69
CA ASP A 58 15.49 -6.00 8.06
C ASP A 58 14.74 -6.83 7.01
N LYS A 59 13.41 -6.86 7.07
CA LYS A 59 12.55 -7.76 6.27
C LYS A 59 11.70 -7.02 5.25
N ARG A 60 11.38 -5.76 5.55
CA ARG A 60 10.52 -4.91 4.72
C ARG A 60 10.98 -4.83 3.27
N GLN A 61 12.26 -4.59 3.03
CA GLN A 61 12.76 -4.44 1.65
C GLN A 61 12.65 -5.75 0.85
N SER A 62 12.98 -6.88 1.46
CA SER A 62 12.86 -8.20 0.83
C SER A 62 11.40 -8.57 0.58
N PHE A 63 10.52 -8.27 1.54
CA PHE A 63 9.08 -8.46 1.39
C PHE A 63 8.51 -7.62 0.25
N ILE A 64 8.78 -6.30 0.22
CA ILE A 64 8.30 -5.40 -0.83
C ILE A 64 8.80 -5.82 -2.20
N THR A 65 10.07 -6.20 -2.32
CA THR A 65 10.64 -6.67 -3.59
C THR A 65 10.01 -7.98 -4.06
N SER A 66 9.79 -8.91 -3.12
CA SER A 66 9.15 -10.20 -3.43
C SER A 66 7.69 -10.01 -3.85
N ILE A 67 6.90 -9.22 -3.11
CA ILE A 67 5.47 -9.07 -3.38
C ILE A 67 5.22 -8.25 -4.64
N SER A 68 6.03 -7.20 -4.88
CA SER A 68 5.96 -6.43 -6.13
C SER A 68 6.37 -7.25 -7.34
N GLY A 69 7.41 -8.10 -7.21
CA GLY A 69 7.80 -9.07 -8.23
C GLY A 69 6.69 -10.09 -8.48
N CYS A 70 6.06 -10.61 -7.43
CA CYS A 70 4.96 -11.53 -7.55
C CYS A 70 3.75 -10.89 -8.25
N ILE A 71 3.30 -9.71 -7.83
CA ILE A 71 2.15 -9.04 -8.45
C ILE A 71 2.45 -8.62 -9.89
N GLY A 72 3.66 -8.15 -10.19
CA GLY A 72 4.06 -7.68 -11.52
C GLY A 72 4.35 -8.80 -12.53
N PHE A 73 4.89 -9.93 -12.07
CA PHE A 73 5.24 -11.06 -12.93
C PHE A 73 4.12 -12.10 -13.02
N SER A 74 3.36 -12.24 -11.94
CA SER A 74 2.19 -13.09 -11.96
C SER A 74 1.09 -12.35 -12.70
N ALA A 75 0.78 -12.77 -13.93
CA ALA A 75 -0.45 -12.41 -14.64
C ALA A 75 -1.75 -12.80 -13.89
N LYS A 76 -1.64 -13.16 -12.61
CA LYS A 76 -2.70 -13.52 -11.67
C LYS A 76 -3.57 -12.30 -11.31
N CYS A 77 -3.00 -11.09 -11.31
CA CYS A 77 -3.71 -9.86 -10.96
C CYS A 77 -3.86 -9.07 -12.24
N SER A 78 -5.07 -9.03 -12.80
CA SER A 78 -5.33 -8.19 -13.95
C SER A 78 -5.35 -6.72 -13.50
N GLN A 79 -5.08 -5.79 -14.41
CA GLN A 79 -5.14 -4.35 -14.11
C GLN A 79 -6.50 -3.92 -13.56
N ASP A 80 -7.57 -4.66 -13.87
CA ASP A 80 -8.90 -4.50 -13.27
C ASP A 80 -8.97 -4.90 -11.79
N ASP A 81 -8.24 -5.92 -11.33
CA ASP A 81 -8.20 -6.33 -9.92
C ASP A 81 -7.42 -5.31 -9.07
N ILE A 82 -6.37 -4.73 -9.66
CA ILE A 82 -5.62 -3.63 -9.06
C ILE A 82 -6.46 -2.35 -9.13
N GLY A 83 -7.15 -2.07 -10.24
CA GLY A 83 -7.94 -0.85 -10.45
C GLY A 83 -9.30 -0.77 -9.75
N SER A 84 -9.90 -1.91 -9.39
CA SER A 84 -11.24 -1.94 -8.74
C SER A 84 -11.19 -1.73 -7.22
N LYS A 85 -10.07 -2.12 -6.59
CA LYS A 85 -9.84 -1.99 -5.13
C LYS A 85 -8.78 -0.95 -4.79
N PHE A 86 -7.76 -0.80 -5.63
CA PHE A 86 -6.83 0.33 -5.63
C PHE A 86 -7.26 1.34 -6.72
N LYS A 87 -8.57 1.64 -6.81
CA LYS A 87 -9.01 2.84 -7.51
C LYS A 87 -8.43 4.01 -6.73
N ARG A 88 -7.28 4.54 -7.16
CA ARG A 88 -6.84 5.86 -6.70
C ARG A 88 -8.02 6.82 -6.94
N PRO A 89 -8.61 7.43 -5.90
CA PRO A 89 -9.33 8.67 -6.15
C PRO A 89 -8.27 9.67 -6.59
N TYR A 90 -8.36 10.06 -7.87
CA TYR A 90 -7.45 10.92 -8.64
C TYR A 90 -6.19 10.25 -9.24
#